data_AF-A0A7J4M9R9-F1
#
_entry.id   AF-A0A7J4M9R9-F1
#
_cell.length_a   1.000
_cell.length_b   1.000
_cell.length_c   1.000
_cell.angle_alpha   90.00
_cell.angle_beta   90.00
_cell.angle_gamma   90.00
#
_symmetry.space_group_name_H-M   'P 1'
#
loop_
_entity.id
_entity.type
_entity.pdbx_description
1 polymer ?
#
loop_
_entity_poly.entity_id
_entity_poly.type
_entity_poly.pdbx_seq_one_letter_code
_entity_poly.pdbx_strand_id
1 'polypeptide(L)'
;WWLLATTLPLSAVWFVVKHDGPGGLMEGGWVMWGRDPFSLSTTVGTVLQTFHAWMWCLLIFAWGARLLNRKSRALAWLNEAVYPTYIMHFHITFPWMFIAAILGMSWWTSTALGTPFVVAGVLACFVLFRRTAYLRPLVGLRGGRAEVEKIWPFTTTEDRGIRILLHLTAHALTGGALIVLMVLAALTGFIEV
;
A
#
# COMPACT_ATOMS: atom_id res chain seq x y z
N TRP A 1 13.61 13.94 16.80
CA TRP A 1 14.73 13.72 17.72
C TRP A 1 14.30 12.85 18.89
N TRP A 2 13.32 13.25 19.70
CA TRP A 2 12.75 12.38 20.76
C TRP A 2 12.26 11.01 20.27
N LEU A 3 11.59 10.94 19.12
CA LEU A 3 11.16 9.64 18.55
C LEU A 3 12.32 8.74 18.13
N LEU A 4 13.48 9.27 17.74
CA LEU A 4 14.67 8.42 17.50
C LEU A 4 15.24 7.92 18.83
N ALA A 5 15.25 8.79 19.84
CA ALA A 5 15.70 8.46 21.18
C ALA A 5 14.79 7.43 21.90
N THR A 6 13.53 7.28 21.49
CA THR A 6 12.64 6.23 22.00
C THR A 6 12.64 4.99 21.10
N THR A 7 12.59 5.15 19.77
CA THR A 7 12.47 4.03 18.83
C THR A 7 13.73 3.18 18.74
N LEU A 8 14.93 3.77 18.83
CA LEU A 8 16.18 3.02 18.72
C LEU A 8 16.45 2.16 19.97
N PRO A 9 16.34 2.67 21.21
CA PRO A 9 16.45 1.82 22.39
C PRO A 9 15.34 0.77 22.47
N LEU A 10 14.11 1.12 22.08
CA LEU A 10 13.02 0.15 22.02
C LEU A 10 13.29 -0.96 20.98
N SER A 11 13.93 -0.62 19.86
CA SER A 11 14.38 -1.61 18.86
C SER A 11 15.52 -2.48 19.38
N ALA A 12 16.44 -1.92 20.17
CA ALA A 12 17.48 -2.70 20.83
C ALA A 12 16.88 -3.65 21.87
N VAL A 13 15.97 -3.17 22.72
CA VAL A 13 15.21 -4.02 23.68
C VAL A 13 14.44 -5.10 22.94
N TRP A 14 13.76 -4.74 21.86
CA TRP A 14 13.02 -5.68 21.02
C TRP A 14 13.94 -6.77 20.43
N PHE A 15 15.10 -6.39 19.89
CA PHE A 15 16.07 -7.30 19.29
C PHE A 15 16.73 -8.23 20.32
N VAL A 16 17.06 -7.71 21.52
CA VAL A 16 17.60 -8.49 22.63
C VAL A 16 16.55 -9.48 23.14
N VAL A 17 15.31 -9.05 23.35
CA VAL A 17 14.21 -9.94 23.75
C VAL A 17 13.90 -10.98 22.65
N LYS A 18 14.06 -10.61 21.38
CA LYS A 18 13.91 -11.53 20.25
C LYS A 18 14.99 -12.62 20.21
N HIS A 19 16.24 -12.30 20.54
CA HIS A 19 17.35 -13.25 20.43
C HIS A 19 17.59 -14.05 21.73
N ASP A 20 17.38 -13.45 22.90
CA ASP A 20 17.75 -14.03 24.20
C ASP A 20 16.55 -14.42 25.09
N GLY A 21 15.30 -14.24 24.63
CA GLY A 21 14.09 -14.69 25.32
C GLY A 21 13.74 -16.15 25.03
N PRO A 22 13.11 -16.91 25.95
CA PRO A 22 12.80 -18.32 25.70
C PRO A 22 11.85 -18.42 24.49
N GLY A 23 12.34 -18.93 23.36
CA GLY A 23 11.60 -19.37 22.17
C GLY A 23 10.70 -18.36 21.44
N GLY A 24 11.19 -17.16 21.11
CA GLY A 24 10.50 -16.32 20.10
C GLY A 24 9.24 -15.62 20.61
N LEU A 25 9.14 -15.27 21.90
CA LEU A 25 7.97 -14.59 22.48
C LEU A 25 7.41 -13.44 21.62
N MET A 26 8.26 -12.70 20.92
CA MET A 26 7.90 -11.56 20.05
C MET A 26 7.42 -11.95 18.65
N GLU A 27 7.65 -13.20 18.21
CA GLU A 27 7.28 -13.72 16.89
C GLU A 27 5.81 -14.19 16.84
N GLY A 28 5.14 -14.26 17.99
CA GLY A 28 3.76 -14.75 18.09
C GLY A 28 3.70 -16.28 18.07
N GLY A 29 2.59 -16.85 17.59
CA GLY A 29 2.47 -18.31 17.43
C GLY A 29 2.51 -19.11 18.74
N TRP A 30 2.26 -18.48 19.89
CA TRP A 30 2.51 -19.06 21.22
C TRP A 30 1.82 -20.42 21.45
N VAL A 31 0.57 -20.56 21.00
CA VAL A 31 -0.18 -21.82 21.12
C VAL A 31 0.51 -22.96 20.37
N MET A 32 1.06 -22.68 19.18
CA MET A 32 1.80 -23.66 18.38
C MET A 32 3.11 -24.10 19.06
N TRP A 33 3.62 -23.29 19.98
CA TRP A 33 4.83 -23.56 20.76
C TRP A 33 4.52 -24.01 22.19
N GLY A 34 3.28 -24.44 22.46
CA GLY A 34 2.88 -24.96 23.76
C GLY A 34 2.84 -23.93 24.90
N ARG A 35 2.74 -22.64 24.57
CA ARG A 35 2.61 -21.55 25.55
C ARG A 35 1.18 -21.14 25.76
N ASP A 36 0.88 -20.75 27.00
CA ASP A 36 -0.39 -20.14 27.35
C ASP A 36 -0.52 -18.75 26.69
N PRO A 37 -1.50 -18.55 25.80
CA PRO A 37 -1.72 -17.29 25.09
C PRO A 37 -2.17 -16.13 25.98
N PHE A 38 -2.65 -16.39 27.21
CA PHE A 38 -3.07 -15.35 28.17
C PHE A 38 -2.19 -15.30 29.42
N SER A 39 -0.92 -15.66 29.28
CA SER A 39 0.07 -15.52 30.34
C SER A 39 0.58 -14.09 30.48
N LEU A 40 1.14 -13.76 31.64
CA LEU A 40 1.78 -12.46 31.87
C LEU A 40 2.89 -12.18 30.84
N SER A 41 3.69 -13.20 30.52
CA SER A 41 4.79 -13.08 29.56
C SER A 41 4.31 -12.79 28.13
N THR A 42 3.31 -13.52 27.63
CA THR A 42 2.73 -13.28 26.30
C THR A 42 2.02 -11.93 26.21
N THR A 43 1.34 -11.51 27.28
CA THR A 43 0.71 -10.18 27.37
C THR A 43 1.76 -9.07 27.28
N VAL A 44 2.82 -9.15 28.09
CA VAL A 44 3.93 -8.18 28.07
C VAL A 44 4.63 -8.18 26.70
N GLY A 45 4.89 -9.36 26.13
CA GLY A 45 5.46 -9.49 24.79
C GLY A 45 4.59 -8.82 23.72
N THR A 46 3.27 -9.02 23.76
CA THR A 46 2.31 -8.38 22.85
C THR A 46 2.36 -6.87 22.97
N VAL A 47 2.29 -6.34 24.20
CA VAL A 47 2.31 -4.89 24.44
C VAL A 47 3.61 -4.29 23.92
N LEU A 48 4.75 -4.93 24.19
CA LEU A 48 6.05 -4.48 23.70
C LEU A 48 6.13 -4.54 22.16
N GLN A 49 5.62 -5.60 21.53
CA GLN A 49 5.60 -5.78 20.08
C GLN A 49 4.76 -4.69 19.41
N THR A 50 3.54 -4.49 19.90
CA THR A 50 2.62 -3.48 19.38
C THR A 50 3.16 -2.08 19.60
N PHE A 51 3.69 -1.79 20.79
CA PHE A 51 4.30 -0.50 21.09
C PHE A 51 5.52 -0.23 20.18
N HIS A 52 6.35 -1.24 19.93
CA HIS A 52 7.47 -1.16 18.99
C HIS A 52 7.04 -0.84 17.56
N ALA A 53 6.05 -1.58 17.04
CA ALA A 53 5.49 -1.29 15.72
C ALA A 53 4.92 0.13 15.62
N TRP A 54 4.19 0.59 16.65
CA TRP A 54 3.64 1.94 16.67
C TRP A 54 4.71 3.03 16.75
N MET A 55 5.80 2.82 17.50
CA MET A 55 6.91 3.78 17.52
C MET A 55 7.55 3.95 16.14
N TRP A 56 7.69 2.87 15.37
CA TRP A 56 8.13 2.96 13.97
C TRP A 56 7.16 3.77 13.10
N CYS A 57 5.85 3.52 13.22
CA CYS A 57 4.84 4.31 12.50
C CYS A 57 4.91 5.80 12.86
N LEU A 58 4.96 6.13 14.15
CA LEU A 58 5.04 7.51 14.63
C LEU A 58 6.36 8.18 14.20
N LEU A 59 7.47 7.44 14.20
CA LEU A 59 8.74 7.93 13.72
C LEU A 59 8.64 8.33 12.24
N ILE A 60 8.12 7.44 11.38
CA ILE A 60 7.94 7.70 9.95
C ILE A 60 7.00 8.87 9.73
N PHE A 61 5.86 8.93 10.41
CA PHE A 61 4.90 10.03 10.26
C PHE A 61 5.44 11.36 10.75
N ALA A 62 6.15 11.40 11.89
CA ALA A 62 6.72 12.63 12.41
C ALA A 62 7.81 13.19 11.49
N TRP A 63 8.70 12.33 10.98
CA TRP A 63 9.71 12.75 10.02
C TRP A 63 9.12 13.09 8.65
N GLY A 64 8.13 12.32 8.18
CA GLY A 64 7.37 12.65 6.98
C GLY A 64 6.70 14.02 7.09
N ALA A 65 6.04 14.31 8.22
CA ALA A 65 5.46 15.63 8.48
C ALA A 65 6.54 16.72 8.54
N ARG A 66 7.68 16.48 9.19
CA ARG A 66 8.74 17.49 9.28
C ARG A 66 9.43 17.79 7.95
N LEU A 67 9.68 16.75 7.13
CA LEU A 67 10.46 16.87 5.91
C LEU A 67 9.59 17.16 4.68
N LEU A 68 8.42 16.52 4.58
CA LEU A 68 7.59 16.51 3.38
C LEU A 68 6.35 17.41 3.47
N ASN A 69 5.95 17.89 4.66
CA ASN A 69 4.77 18.77 4.82
C ASN A 69 5.05 20.21 4.39
N ARG A 70 5.38 20.39 3.12
CA ARG A 70 5.56 21.69 2.47
C ARG A 70 4.54 21.79 1.34
N LYS A 71 3.85 22.93 1.26
CA LYS A 71 2.90 23.19 0.17
C LYS A 71 3.60 23.03 -1.17
N SER A 72 3.26 21.96 -1.90
CA SER A 72 3.84 21.65 -3.21
C SER A 72 2.81 20.93 -4.08
N ARG A 73 2.94 21.08 -5.40
CA ARG A 73 2.06 20.39 -6.36
C ARG A 73 2.22 18.87 -6.28
N ALA A 74 3.44 18.39 -6.06
CA ALA A 74 3.73 16.97 -5.88
C ALA A 74 3.03 16.40 -4.64
N LEU A 75 3.10 17.10 -3.49
CA LEU A 75 2.42 16.67 -2.28
C LEU A 75 0.89 16.64 -2.46
N ALA A 76 0.32 17.66 -3.12
CA ALA A 76 -1.12 17.67 -3.42
C ALA A 76 -1.54 16.49 -4.30
N TRP A 77 -0.73 16.17 -5.32
CA TRP A 77 -0.96 15.03 -6.21
C TRP A 77 -0.84 13.68 -5.48
N LEU A 78 0.18 13.52 -4.63
CA LEU A 78 0.37 12.31 -3.82
C LEU A 78 -0.71 12.15 -2.74
N ASN A 79 -1.18 13.25 -2.15
CA ASN A 79 -2.30 13.21 -1.21
C ASN A 79 -3.60 12.70 -1.86
N GLU A 80 -3.86 13.08 -3.12
CA GLU A 80 -4.97 12.52 -3.90
C GLU A 80 -4.78 11.00 -4.16
N ALA A 81 -3.53 10.53 -4.27
CA ALA A 81 -3.18 9.14 -4.54
C ALA A 81 -3.33 8.19 -3.34
N VAL A 82 -3.50 8.69 -2.12
CA VAL A 82 -3.49 7.88 -0.89
C VAL A 82 -4.58 6.79 -0.90
N TYR A 83 -5.84 7.17 -1.16
CA TYR A 83 -6.96 6.22 -1.19
C TYR A 83 -6.83 5.20 -2.34
N PRO A 84 -6.55 5.62 -3.59
CA PRO A 84 -6.29 4.68 -4.68
C PRO A 84 -5.15 3.72 -4.37
N THR A 85 -4.06 4.21 -3.78
CA THR A 85 -2.92 3.36 -3.41
C THR A 85 -3.32 2.31 -2.38
N TYR A 86 -4.05 2.73 -1.33
CA TYR A 86 -4.54 1.83 -0.30
C TYR A 86 -5.46 0.74 -0.87
N ILE A 87 -6.36 1.07 -1.80
CA ILE A 87 -7.28 0.08 -2.37
C ILE A 87 -6.56 -0.86 -3.36
N MET A 88 -5.71 -0.30 -4.22
CA MET A 88 -5.12 -1.05 -5.33
C MET A 88 -3.90 -1.88 -4.94
N HIS A 89 -3.19 -1.57 -3.84
CA HIS A 89 -1.92 -2.24 -3.55
C HIS A 89 -2.07 -3.76 -3.44
N PHE A 90 -3.06 -4.30 -2.72
CA PHE A 90 -3.24 -5.76 -2.61
C PHE A 90 -3.53 -6.43 -3.96
N HIS A 91 -4.33 -5.79 -4.80
CA HIS A 91 -4.65 -6.28 -6.15
C HIS A 91 -3.42 -6.39 -7.06
N ILE A 92 -2.31 -5.74 -6.70
CA ILE A 92 -1.04 -5.78 -7.43
C ILE A 92 0.00 -6.62 -6.69
N THR A 93 0.03 -6.56 -5.36
CA THR A 93 0.96 -7.32 -4.51
C THR A 93 0.75 -8.83 -4.64
N PHE A 94 -0.48 -9.33 -4.64
CA PHE A 94 -0.71 -10.78 -4.74
C PHE A 94 -0.28 -11.37 -6.09
N PRO A 95 -0.65 -10.78 -7.24
CA PRO A 95 -0.11 -11.21 -8.52
C PRO A 95 1.42 -11.18 -8.57
N TRP A 96 2.05 -10.13 -8.01
CA TRP A 96 3.50 -10.08 -7.90
C TRP A 96 4.07 -11.24 -7.07
N MET A 97 3.50 -11.49 -5.88
CA MET A 97 3.95 -12.57 -5.01
C MET A 97 3.82 -13.95 -5.67
N PHE A 98 2.72 -14.18 -6.39
CA PHE A 98 2.50 -15.41 -7.13
C PHE A 98 3.54 -15.60 -8.24
N ILE A 99 3.80 -14.54 -9.04
CA ILE A 99 4.85 -14.57 -10.07
C ILE A 99 6.22 -14.83 -9.44
N ALA A 100 6.56 -14.13 -8.35
CA ALA A 100 7.82 -14.31 -7.66
C ALA A 100 7.99 -15.74 -7.11
N ALA A 101 6.91 -16.35 -6.62
CA ALA A 101 6.91 -17.73 -6.15
C ALA A 101 7.15 -18.73 -7.29
N ILE A 102 6.48 -18.58 -8.44
CA ILE A 102 6.70 -19.42 -9.62
C ILE A 102 8.14 -19.30 -10.13
N LEU A 103 8.71 -18.09 -10.09
CA LEU A 103 10.09 -17.83 -10.49
C LEU A 103 11.12 -18.30 -9.44
N GLY A 104 10.68 -18.89 -8.32
CA GLY A 104 11.57 -19.37 -7.26
C GLY A 104 12.39 -18.25 -6.61
N MET A 105 11.89 -17.01 -6.62
CA MET A 105 12.63 -15.86 -6.09
C MET A 105 12.81 -15.99 -4.58
N SER A 106 14.00 -15.67 -4.10
CA SER A 106 14.25 -15.52 -2.67
C SER A 106 13.40 -14.38 -2.09
N TRP A 107 13.14 -14.41 -0.77
CA TRP A 107 12.40 -13.36 -0.08
C TRP A 107 13.00 -11.95 -0.32
N TRP A 108 14.32 -11.83 -0.26
CA TRP A 108 15.02 -10.56 -0.48
C TRP A 108 14.84 -10.06 -1.91
N THR A 109 15.02 -10.94 -2.90
CA THR A 109 14.88 -10.59 -4.33
C THR A 109 13.45 -10.19 -4.67
N SER A 110 12.47 -11.00 -4.22
CA SER A 110 11.05 -10.72 -4.44
C SER A 110 10.62 -9.40 -3.80
N THR A 111 11.10 -9.10 -2.59
CA THR A 111 10.77 -7.85 -1.89
C THR A 111 11.43 -6.64 -2.57
N ALA A 112 12.70 -6.76 -2.98
CA ALA A 112 13.45 -5.68 -3.61
C ALA A 112 12.87 -5.28 -4.98
N LEU A 113 12.39 -6.25 -5.77
CA LEU A 113 11.74 -5.99 -7.06
C LEU A 113 10.24 -5.68 -6.92
N GLY A 114 9.58 -6.33 -5.96
CA GLY A 114 8.16 -6.16 -5.70
C GLY A 114 7.79 -4.79 -5.20
N THR A 115 8.62 -4.20 -4.33
CA THR A 115 8.36 -2.86 -3.79
C THR A 115 8.23 -1.81 -4.88
N PRO A 116 9.23 -1.59 -5.77
CA PRO A 116 9.08 -0.63 -6.86
C PRO A 116 8.01 -1.04 -7.88
N PHE A 117 7.80 -2.34 -8.12
CA PHE A 117 6.73 -2.82 -9.00
C PHE A 117 5.35 -2.43 -8.48
N VAL A 118 5.06 -2.72 -7.20
CA VAL A 118 3.78 -2.38 -6.56
C VAL A 118 3.60 -0.87 -6.50
N VAL A 119 4.63 -0.11 -6.11
CA VAL A 119 4.57 1.37 -6.10
C VAL A 119 4.28 1.94 -7.50
N ALA A 120 4.95 1.44 -8.54
CA ALA A 120 4.68 1.87 -9.90
C ALA A 120 3.27 1.47 -10.34
N GLY A 121 2.84 0.25 -10.03
CA GLY A 121 1.53 -0.28 -10.38
C GLY A 121 0.37 0.50 -9.75
N VAL A 122 0.45 0.82 -8.44
CA VAL A 122 -0.60 1.59 -7.77
C VAL A 122 -0.67 3.03 -8.29
N LEU A 123 0.48 3.63 -8.59
CA LEU A 123 0.53 4.96 -9.20
C LEU A 123 -0.02 4.94 -10.64
N ALA A 124 0.25 3.90 -11.41
CA ALA A 124 -0.34 3.71 -12.74
C ALA A 124 -1.87 3.56 -12.65
N CYS A 125 -2.38 2.75 -11.71
CA CYS A 125 -3.81 2.62 -11.47
C CYS A 125 -4.42 3.97 -11.09
N PHE A 126 -3.82 4.70 -10.15
CA PHE A 126 -4.25 6.04 -9.76
C PHE A 126 -4.33 7.00 -10.96
N VAL A 127 -3.31 6.98 -11.82
CA VAL A 127 -3.25 7.78 -13.06
C VAL A 127 -4.38 7.41 -14.02
N LEU A 128 -4.74 6.13 -14.15
CA LEU A 128 -5.90 5.69 -14.94
C LEU A 128 -7.22 6.18 -14.33
N PHE A 129 -7.44 5.92 -13.04
CA PHE A 129 -8.63 6.34 -12.33
C PHE A 129 -8.86 7.84 -12.38
N ARG A 130 -7.79 8.66 -12.28
CA ARG A 130 -7.90 10.11 -12.39
C ARG A 130 -8.48 10.58 -13.73
N ARG A 131 -8.37 9.79 -14.81
CA ARG A 131 -8.88 10.10 -16.15
C ARG A 131 -10.31 9.60 -16.42
N THR A 132 -10.93 8.94 -15.45
CA THR A 132 -12.30 8.45 -15.57
C THR A 132 -13.25 9.36 -14.80
N ALA A 133 -14.43 9.64 -15.33
CA ALA A 133 -15.40 10.49 -14.62
C ALA A 133 -16.18 9.66 -13.58
N TYR A 134 -16.54 8.43 -13.93
CA TYR A 134 -17.48 7.61 -13.16
C TYR A 134 -16.79 6.59 -12.24
N LEU A 135 -15.55 6.17 -12.53
CA LEU A 135 -14.84 5.17 -11.70
C LEU A 135 -14.02 5.80 -10.56
N ARG A 136 -13.87 7.13 -10.54
CA ARG A 136 -13.18 7.88 -9.46
C ARG A 136 -13.70 7.56 -8.04
N PRO A 137 -15.03 7.53 -7.79
CA PRO A 137 -15.54 7.28 -6.44
C PRO A 137 -15.17 5.89 -5.90
N LEU A 138 -14.97 4.89 -6.76
CA LEU A 138 -14.60 3.53 -6.36
C LEU A 138 -13.26 3.48 -5.62
N VAL A 139 -12.37 4.43 -5.90
CA VAL A 139 -11.06 4.55 -5.28
C VAL A 139 -10.93 5.75 -4.34
N GLY A 140 -12.06 6.33 -3.91
CA GLY A 140 -12.08 7.47 -3.00
C GLY A 140 -11.67 8.80 -3.62
N LEU A 141 -11.56 8.88 -4.95
CA LEU A 141 -11.28 10.15 -5.64
C LEU A 141 -12.54 11.01 -5.69
N ARG A 142 -12.38 12.29 -5.33
CA ARG A 142 -13.46 13.28 -5.36
C ARG A 142 -13.63 13.88 -6.76
N GLY A 143 -14.81 14.42 -7.01
CA GLY A 143 -15.18 15.06 -8.27
C GLY A 143 -15.56 14.06 -9.36
N GLY A 144 -15.90 14.58 -10.52
CA GLY A 144 -16.32 13.78 -11.69
C GLY A 144 -15.73 14.36 -12.96
N ARG A 145 -16.57 14.51 -13.98
CA ARG A 145 -16.15 14.98 -15.32
C ARG A 145 -15.39 16.32 -15.29
N ALA A 146 -15.82 17.28 -14.49
CA ALA A 146 -15.17 18.58 -14.37
C ALA A 146 -13.72 18.51 -13.86
N GLU A 147 -13.36 17.52 -13.03
CA GLU A 147 -11.97 17.33 -12.58
C GLU A 147 -11.14 16.61 -13.64
N VAL A 148 -11.74 15.65 -14.37
CA VAL A 148 -11.07 14.93 -15.45
C VAL A 148 -10.71 15.88 -16.60
N GLU A 149 -11.60 16.81 -16.94
CA GLU A 149 -11.39 17.77 -18.04
C GLU A 149 -10.24 18.76 -17.77
N LYS A 150 -9.77 18.89 -16.52
CA LYS A 150 -8.57 19.67 -16.15
C LYS A 150 -7.26 18.94 -16.41
N ILE A 151 -7.30 17.68 -16.86
CA ILE A 151 -6.13 16.83 -17.02
C ILE A 151 -5.87 16.60 -18.52
N TRP A 152 -4.60 16.56 -18.92
CA TRP A 152 -4.21 16.17 -20.28
C TRP A 152 -4.62 14.71 -20.59
N PRO A 153 -5.16 14.38 -21.77
CA PRO A 153 -5.30 15.22 -22.99
C PRO A 153 -6.62 15.99 -23.12
N PHE A 154 -7.51 15.94 -22.12
CA PHE A 154 -8.83 16.59 -22.19
C PHE A 154 -8.73 18.11 -22.25
N THR A 155 -7.72 18.70 -21.60
CA THR A 155 -7.49 20.14 -21.58
C THR A 155 -7.20 20.76 -22.94
N THR A 156 -6.59 19.98 -23.85
CA THR A 156 -6.18 20.46 -25.19
C THR A 156 -7.16 20.06 -26.29
N THR A 157 -8.24 19.34 -25.94
CA THR A 157 -9.18 18.79 -26.92
C THR A 157 -10.45 19.63 -26.98
N GLU A 158 -10.56 20.52 -27.96
CA GLU A 158 -11.75 21.35 -28.17
C GLU A 158 -12.89 20.58 -28.86
N ASP A 159 -12.54 19.68 -29.79
CA ASP A 159 -13.52 18.89 -30.53
C ASP A 159 -14.35 17.98 -29.61
N ARG A 160 -15.67 18.10 -29.72
CA ARG A 160 -16.62 17.38 -28.87
C ARG A 160 -16.58 15.87 -29.12
N GLY A 161 -16.44 15.43 -30.37
CA GLY A 161 -16.40 14.02 -30.74
C GLY A 161 -15.15 13.34 -30.19
N ILE A 162 -13.98 13.95 -30.39
CA ILE A 162 -12.70 13.46 -29.86
C ILE A 162 -12.74 13.42 -28.33
N ARG A 163 -13.31 14.44 -27.67
CA ARG A 163 -13.43 14.44 -26.21
C ARG A 163 -14.29 13.29 -25.68
N ILE A 164 -15.41 12.99 -26.34
CA ILE A 164 -16.26 11.85 -25.99
C ILE A 164 -15.47 10.55 -26.17
N LEU A 165 -14.77 10.38 -27.28
CA LEU A 165 -13.94 9.21 -27.54
C LEU A 165 -12.87 9.03 -26.47
N LEU A 166 -12.17 10.11 -26.07
CA LEU A 166 -11.18 10.07 -25.00
C LEU A 166 -11.78 9.61 -23.67
N HIS A 167 -12.97 10.10 -23.31
CA HIS A 167 -13.65 9.64 -22.10
C HIS A 167 -14.01 8.15 -22.20
N LEU A 168 -14.57 7.70 -23.32
CA LEU A 168 -14.91 6.29 -23.53
C LEU A 168 -13.67 5.39 -23.43
N THR A 169 -12.58 5.77 -24.10
CA THR A 169 -11.30 5.06 -24.04
C THR A 169 -10.74 5.02 -22.63
N ALA A 170 -10.77 6.14 -21.89
CA ALA A 170 -10.29 6.17 -20.51
C ALA A 170 -11.08 5.23 -19.58
N HIS A 171 -12.42 5.18 -19.73
CA HIS A 171 -13.26 4.25 -18.97
C HIS A 171 -13.01 2.80 -19.38
N ALA A 172 -12.89 2.52 -20.68
CA ALA A 172 -12.61 1.17 -21.18
C ALA A 172 -11.26 0.65 -20.69
N LEU A 173 -10.19 1.47 -20.76
CA LEU A 173 -8.86 1.11 -20.27
C LEU A 173 -8.85 0.87 -18.76
N THR A 174 -9.47 1.76 -17.98
CA THR A 174 -9.48 1.64 -16.52
C THR A 174 -10.35 0.46 -16.07
N GLY A 175 -11.52 0.28 -16.67
CA GLY A 175 -12.41 -0.86 -16.41
C GLY A 175 -11.76 -2.18 -16.80
N GLY A 176 -11.12 -2.24 -17.97
CA GLY A 176 -10.35 -3.39 -18.42
C GLY A 176 -9.20 -3.74 -17.48
N ALA A 177 -8.42 -2.74 -17.05
CA ALA A 177 -7.36 -2.93 -16.07
C ALA A 177 -7.89 -3.47 -14.73
N LEU A 178 -9.04 -2.97 -14.25
CA LEU A 178 -9.68 -3.48 -13.04
C LEU A 178 -10.10 -4.94 -13.19
N ILE A 179 -10.77 -5.28 -14.30
CA ILE A 179 -11.20 -6.66 -14.56
C ILE A 179 -9.98 -7.59 -14.59
N VAL A 180 -8.91 -7.20 -15.28
CA VAL A 180 -7.66 -7.98 -15.31
C VAL A 180 -7.08 -8.17 -13.92
N LEU A 181 -7.00 -7.11 -13.11
CA LEU A 181 -6.49 -7.21 -11.74
C LEU A 181 -7.39 -8.07 -10.85
N MET A 182 -8.72 -8.01 -11.01
CA MET A 182 -9.65 -8.87 -10.28
C MET A 182 -9.52 -10.34 -10.68
N VAL A 183 -9.37 -10.62 -11.98
CA VAL A 183 -9.12 -11.99 -12.49
C VAL A 183 -7.80 -12.52 -11.94
N LEU A 184 -6.73 -11.71 -11.98
CA LEU A 184 -5.44 -12.10 -11.41
C LEU A 184 -5.56 -12.38 -9.92
N ALA A 185 -6.26 -11.52 -9.16
CA ALA A 185 -6.48 -11.75 -7.74
C ALA A 185 -7.19 -13.08 -7.46
N ALA A 186 -8.27 -13.38 -8.21
CA ALA A 186 -8.98 -14.65 -8.11
C ALA A 186 -8.08 -15.86 -8.45
N LEU A 187 -7.31 -15.78 -9.54
CA LEU A 187 -6.38 -16.83 -9.96
C LEU A 187 -5.24 -17.08 -8.95
N THR A 188 -4.84 -16.05 -8.21
CA THR A 188 -3.83 -16.18 -7.14
C THR A 188 -4.40 -16.68 -5.81
N GLY A 189 -5.67 -17.06 -5.75
CA GLY A 189 -6.31 -17.60 -4.54
C GLY A 189 -6.61 -16.55 -3.47
N PHE A 190 -6.69 -15.26 -3.84
CA PHE A 190 -7.06 -14.19 -2.90
C PHE A 190 -8.55 -14.22 -2.52
N ILE A 191 -9.38 -14.80 -3.39
CA ILE A 191 -10.80 -15.06 -3.16
C ILE A 191 -10.96 -16.56 -3.32
N GLU A 192 -11.25 -17.28 -2.23
CA GLU A 192 -11.79 -18.63 -2.35
C GLU A 192 -13.14 -18.49 -3.07
N VAL A 193 -13.20 -18.96 -4.32
CA VAL A 193 -14.44 -19.02 -5.11
C VAL A 193 -15.10 -20.38 -4.89
#